data_AF-D3ARX3-F1
#
_entry.id   AF-D3ARX3-F1
#
_cell.length_a   1.000
_cell.length_b   1.000
_cell.length_c   1.000
_cell.angle_alpha   90.00
_cell.angle_beta   90.00
_cell.angle_gamma   90.00
#
_symmetry.space_group_name_H-M   'P 1'
#
loop_
_entity.id
_entity.type
_entity.pdbx_description
1 polymer ?
#
loop_
_entity_poly.entity_id
_entity_poly.type
_entity_poly.pdbx_seq_one_letter_code
_entity_poly.pdbx_strand_id
1 'polypeptide(L)' 'MYNPESLKAEEFISHEEILETLDYAEKNKENRELIDSIIEKARQLKGLSHREASVLLACEMPDKIEEMYGLAEEIKKKF' A
#
# COMPACT_ATOMS: atom_id res chain seq x y z
N MET A 1 1.86 -7.57 21.45
CA MET A 1 0.68 -7.50 20.57
C MET A 1 0.85 -6.25 19.72
N TYR A 2 0.76 -6.37 18.41
CA TYR A 2 0.83 -5.24 17.49
C TYR A 2 -0.39 -4.33 17.70
N ASN A 3 -0.13 -3.04 17.91
CA ASN A 3 -1.15 -2.00 18.03
C ASN A 3 -0.74 -0.80 17.16
N PRO A 4 -1.34 -0.63 15.96
CA PRO A 4 -0.98 0.46 15.04
C PRO A 4 -1.30 1.85 15.59
N GLU A 5 -2.20 1.97 16.58
CA GLU A 5 -2.59 3.25 17.20
C GLU A 5 -1.78 3.57 18.46
N SER A 6 -0.80 2.73 18.81
CA SER A 6 0.03 2.97 20.00
C SER A 6 0.96 4.17 19.80
N LEU A 7 1.19 4.89 20.90
CA LEU A 7 2.20 5.95 20.97
C LEU A 7 3.62 5.41 21.26
N LYS A 8 3.77 4.11 21.51
CA LYS A 8 5.06 3.47 21.79
C LYS A 8 5.55 2.70 20.57
N ALA A 9 6.76 3.03 20.13
CA ALA A 9 7.38 2.42 18.94
C ALA A 9 7.37 0.89 18.96
N GLU A 10 7.65 0.27 20.11
CA GLU A 10 7.71 -1.19 20.26
C GLU A 10 6.35 -1.88 20.11
N GLU A 11 5.25 -1.13 20.21
CA GLU A 11 3.89 -1.65 20.11
C GLU A 11 3.31 -1.48 18.70
N PHE A 12 3.72 -0.45 17.94
CA PHE A 12 3.29 -0.26 16.54
C PHE A 12 4.34 -0.66 15.49
N ILE A 13 5.59 -0.97 15.88
CA ILE A 13 6.63 -1.53 15.01
C ILE A 13 6.85 -2.98 15.42
N SER A 14 6.15 -3.90 14.76
CA SER A 14 6.26 -5.34 14.99
C SER A 14 7.02 -5.99 13.83
N HIS A 15 8.11 -6.69 14.13
CA HIS A 15 8.87 -7.44 13.13
C HIS A 15 8.02 -8.50 12.43
N GLU A 16 7.18 -9.22 13.19
CA GLU A 16 6.28 -10.24 12.65
C GLU A 16 5.25 -9.62 11.69
N GLU A 17 4.64 -8.49 12.06
CA GLU A 17 3.68 -7.78 11.19
C GLU A 17 4.35 -7.29 9.89
N ILE A 18 5.60 -6.83 9.97
CA ILE A 18 6.35 -6.41 8.79
C ILE A 18 6.60 -7.61 7.87
N LEU A 19 7.04 -8.75 8.41
CA LEU A 19 7.26 -9.96 7.62
C LEU A 19 5.97 -10.47 6.97
N GLU A 20 4.86 -10.51 7.71
CA GLU A 20 3.55 -10.87 7.16
C GLU A 20 3.09 -9.89 6.07
N THR A 21 3.35 -8.59 6.25
CA THR A 21 3.01 -7.56 5.26
C THR A 21 3.83 -7.70 3.97
N LEU A 22 5.11 -8.06 4.08
CA LEU A 22 5.97 -8.33 2.93
C LEU A 22 5.55 -9.60 2.20
N ASP A 23 5.28 -10.69 2.92
CA ASP A 23 4.79 -11.95 2.34
C ASP A 23 3.43 -11.77 1.65
N TYR A 24 2.50 -11.02 2.27
CA TYR A 24 1.23 -10.69 1.65
C TYR A 24 1.41 -9.89 0.36
N ALA A 25 2.32 -8.91 0.34
CA ALA A 25 2.61 -8.13 -0.86
C ALA A 25 3.21 -8.99 -1.96
N GLU A 26 4.19 -9.83 -1.65
CA GLU A 26 4.83 -10.74 -2.62
C GLU A 26 3.81 -11.69 -3.25
N LYS A 27 2.90 -12.25 -2.45
CA LYS A 27 1.81 -13.13 -2.94
C LYS A 27 0.80 -12.42 -3.83
N ASN A 28 0.69 -11.09 -3.73
CA ASN A 28 -0.32 -10.31 -4.43
C ASN A 28 0.26 -9.33 -5.46
N LYS A 29 1.57 -9.36 -5.72
CA LYS A 29 2.23 -8.42 -6.63
C LYS A 29 1.73 -8.43 -8.07
N GLU A 30 1.14 -9.55 -8.50
CA GLU A 30 0.48 -9.73 -9.81
C GLU A 30 -1.05 -9.80 -9.69
N ASN A 31 -1.61 -9.57 -8.50
CA ASN A 31 -3.05 -9.59 -8.29
C ASN A 31 -3.68 -8.28 -8.78
N ARG A 32 -3.98 -8.25 -10.09
CA ARG A 32 -4.50 -7.06 -10.76
C ARG A 32 -5.79 -6.53 -10.15
N GLU A 33 -6.73 -7.41 -9.79
CA GLU A 33 -8.00 -6.99 -9.18
C GLU A 33 -7.77 -6.30 -7.84
N LEU A 34 -6.87 -6.83 -7.01
CA LEU A 34 -6.51 -6.22 -5.74
C LEU A 34 -5.83 -4.87 -5.96
N ILE A 35 -4.82 -4.81 -6.85
CA ILE A 35 -4.09 -3.58 -7.13
C ILE A 35 -5.02 -2.49 -7.67
N ASP A 36 -5.95 -2.83 -8.56
CA ASP A 36 -6.98 -1.92 -9.08
C ASP A 36 -7.84 -1.37 -7.95
N SER A 37 -8.29 -2.23 -7.03
CA SER A 37 -9.07 -1.80 -5.88
C SER A 37 -8.30 -0.85 -4.96
N ILE A 38 -6.99 -1.05 -4.79
CA ILE A 38 -6.12 -0.21 -3.96
C ILE A 38 -5.89 1.15 -4.65
N ILE A 39 -5.62 1.16 -5.96
CA ILE A 39 -5.47 2.40 -6.73
C ILE A 39 -6.77 3.21 -6.67
N GLU A 40 -7.93 2.57 -6.85
CA GLU A 40 -9.22 3.24 -6.74
C GLU A 40 -9.47 3.81 -5.33
N LYS A 41 -9.08 3.08 -4.28
CA LYS A 41 -9.11 3.59 -2.90
C LYS A 41 -8.20 4.81 -2.74
N ALA A 42 -7.01 4.81 -3.35
CA ALA A 42 -6.10 5.95 -3.32
C ALA A 42 -6.70 7.20 -3.98
N ARG A 43 -7.50 7.04 -5.05
CA ARG A 43 -8.24 8.14 -5.69
C ARG A 43 -9.24 8.83 -4.75
N GLN A 44 -9.71 8.15 -3.71
CA GLN A 44 -10.62 8.73 -2.72
C GLN A 44 -9.92 9.66 -1.70
N LEU A 45 -8.58 9.73 -1.70
CA LEU A 45 -7.77 10.62 -0.85
C LEU A 45 -7.98 10.42 0.66
N LYS A 46 -8.33 9.19 1.08
CA LYS A 46 -8.52 8.83 2.50
C LYS A 46 -7.33 8.08 3.11
N GLY A 47 -6.23 7.98 2.38
CA GLY A 47 -5.06 7.20 2.76
C GLY A 47 -5.18 5.70 2.46
N LEU A 48 -4.04 5.01 2.57
CA LEU A 48 -3.91 3.57 2.42
C LEU A 48 -3.36 2.98 3.72
N SER A 49 -3.69 1.72 3.99
CA SER A 49 -3.04 0.95 5.05
C SER A 49 -1.61 0.57 4.66
N HIS A 50 -0.78 0.20 5.65
CA HIS A 50 0.59 -0.28 5.40
C HIS A 50 0.61 -1.54 4.53
N ARG A 51 -0.36 -2.44 4.69
CA ARG A 51 -0.48 -3.66 3.87
C ARG A 51 -0.81 -3.34 2.42
N GLU A 52 -1.76 -2.44 2.18
CA GLU A 52 -2.12 -1.99 0.83
C GLU A 52 -0.95 -1.26 0.15
N ALA A 53 -0.27 -0.38 0.88
CA ALA A 53 0.93 0.29 0.38
C ALA A 53 2.05 -0.71 0.02
N SER A 54 2.24 -1.75 0.85
CA SER A 54 3.20 -2.82 0.57
C SER A 54 2.89 -3.56 -0.74
N VAL A 55 1.61 -3.87 -1.02
CA VAL A 55 1.20 -4.49 -2.29
C VAL A 55 1.55 -3.60 -3.48
N LEU A 56 1.25 -2.30 -3.39
CA LEU A 56 1.60 -1.36 -4.47
C LEU A 56 3.12 -1.24 -4.67
N LEU A 57 3.90 -1.32 -3.60
CA LEU A 57 5.37 -1.29 -3.67
C LEU A 57 5.96 -2.55 -4.33
N ALA A 58 5.33 -3.70 -4.12
CA ALA A 58 5.73 -4.96 -4.73
C ALA A 58 5.25 -5.12 -6.18
N CYS A 59 4.34 -4.27 -6.66
CA CYS A 59 3.77 -4.35 -8.01
C CYS A 59 4.86 -4.19 -9.09
N GLU A 60 4.94 -5.17 -10.00
CA GLU A 60 5.90 -5.18 -11.12
C GLU A 60 5.21 -4.91 -12.49
N MET A 61 3.88 -4.76 -12.51
CA MET A 61 3.10 -4.55 -13.74
C MET A 61 3.27 -3.12 -14.29
N PRO A 62 3.86 -2.93 -15.48
CA PRO A 62 4.18 -1.60 -16.00
C PRO A 62 2.96 -0.68 -16.17
N ASP A 63 1.82 -1.21 -16.60
CA ASP A 63 0.57 -0.44 -16.78
C ASP A 63 0.05 0.11 -15.44
N LYS A 64 0.14 -0.69 -14.38
CA LYS A 64 -0.30 -0.28 -13.03
C LYS A 64 0.68 0.68 -12.37
N ILE A 65 1.97 0.48 -12.59
CA ILE A 65 3.02 1.41 -12.13
C ILE A 65 2.81 2.79 -12.78
N GLU A 66 2.57 2.85 -14.09
CA GLU A 66 2.27 4.11 -14.80
C GLU A 66 0.99 4.77 -14.24
N GLU A 67 -0.06 3.99 -14.00
CA GLU A 67 -1.30 4.48 -13.39
C GLU A 67 -1.07 5.07 -12.00
N MET A 68 -0.25 4.43 -11.16
CA MET A 68 0.13 4.93 -9.84
C MET A 68 0.88 6.26 -9.93
N TYR A 69 1.84 6.39 -10.85
CA TYR A 69 2.56 7.65 -11.05
C TYR A 69 1.62 8.76 -11.53
N GLY A 70 0.73 8.47 -12.47
CA GLY A 70 -0.26 9.41 -12.96
C GLY A 70 -1.20 9.90 -11.84
N LEU A 71 -1.67 8.98 -10.99
CA LEU A 71 -2.49 9.32 -9.83
C LEU A 71 -1.71 10.18 -8.82
N ALA A 72 -0.47 9.81 -8.50
CA ALA A 72 0.36 10.59 -7.57
C ALA A 72 0.61 12.02 -8.08
N GLU A 73 0.84 12.19 -9.40
CA GLU A 73 0.98 13.50 -10.03
C GLU A 73 -0.32 14.31 -9.97
N GLU A 74 -1.47 13.69 -10.24
CA GLU A 74 -2.79 14.32 -10.15
C GLU A 74 -3.06 14.84 -8.73
N ILE A 75 -2.79 14.03 -7.71
CA ILE A 75 -2.95 14.40 -6.30
C ILE A 75 -2.09 15.61 -5.96
N LYS A 76 -0.80 15.57 -6.34
CA LYS A 76 0.16 16.67 -6.09
C LYS A 76 -0.18 17.96 -6.83
N LYS A 77 -0.86 17.88 -7.98
CA LYS A 77 -1.30 19.07 -8.73
C LYS A 77 -2.59 19.66 -8.18
N LYS A 78 -3.46 18.83 -7.58
CA LYS A 78 -4.74 19.26 -7.01
C LYS A 78 -4.62 19.87 -5.61
N PHE A 79 -3.61 19.47 -4.83
CA PHE A 79 -3.40 19.88 -3.43
C PHE A 79 -1.93 20.24 -3.19
#